data_AF-A0A522BW25-F1
#
_entry.id   AF-A0A522BW25-F1
#
_cell.length_a   1.000
_cell.length_b   1.000
_cell.length_c   1.000
_cell.angle_alpha   90.00
_cell.angle_beta   90.00
_cell.angle_gamma   90.00
#
_symmetry.space_group_name_H-M   'P 1'
#
loop_
_entity.id
_entity.type
_entity.pdbx_description
1 polymer ?
#
loop_
_entity_poly.entity_id
_entity_poly.type
_entity_poly.pdbx_seq_one_letter_code
_entity_poly.pdbx_strand_id
1 'polypeptide(L)'
;MDNADKILSLYEKEIRVIVRGKAGAEVEFGNTLLLGEQYDGVIVDWKLIEEQALSDSALVKESIQRVEAAVQNIKIRALAADRGFESPTNVQWLKKHRTFNAMAPRKIEELKCRLGEQRFRELQKRRAQTEARLAIFKNQFLGKPMRSKGFGHRETQTAWGVLTHNLWVIARLPAAEEKILKKAA
;
A
#
# COMPACT_ATOMS: atom_id res chain seq x y z
N MET A 1 -8.48 -23.64 20.67
CA MET A 1 -9.37 -22.70 19.96
C MET A 1 -8.48 -21.83 19.09
N ASP A 2 -8.67 -21.88 17.77
CA ASP A 2 -7.82 -21.11 16.86
C ASP A 2 -8.12 -19.61 17.02
N ASN A 3 -7.16 -18.72 16.71
CA ASN A 3 -7.39 -17.28 16.84
C ASN A 3 -8.49 -16.79 15.89
N ALA A 4 -8.72 -17.50 14.79
CA ALA A 4 -9.81 -17.26 13.84
C ALA A 4 -11.21 -17.43 14.46
N ASP A 5 -11.34 -18.20 15.56
CA ASP A 5 -12.64 -18.51 16.18
C ASP A 5 -13.00 -17.57 17.35
N LYS A 6 -12.10 -16.64 17.70
CA LYS A 6 -12.31 -15.74 18.84
C LYS A 6 -13.13 -14.52 18.43
N ILE A 7 -14.25 -14.30 19.12
CA ILE A 7 -15.03 -13.05 19.04
C ILE A 7 -14.30 -12.00 19.89
N LEU A 8 -13.73 -10.98 19.23
CA LEU A 8 -12.85 -10.00 19.90
C LEU A 8 -13.61 -8.76 20.39
N SER A 9 -14.80 -8.52 19.86
CA SER A 9 -15.73 -7.50 20.33
C SER A 9 -17.16 -8.04 20.27
N LEU A 10 -17.91 -7.84 21.36
CA LEU A 10 -19.33 -8.20 21.43
C LEU A 10 -20.18 -7.38 20.44
N TYR A 11 -19.70 -6.18 20.10
CA TYR A 11 -20.42 -5.20 19.25
C TYR A 11 -19.91 -5.15 17.81
N GLU A 12 -18.71 -5.66 17.54
CA GLU A 12 -18.06 -5.62 16.22
C GLU A 12 -17.42 -6.97 15.92
N LYS A 13 -18.24 -7.90 15.42
CA LYS A 13 -17.85 -9.30 15.18
C LYS A 13 -16.78 -9.44 14.10
N GLU A 14 -16.62 -8.42 13.25
CA GLU A 14 -15.70 -8.39 12.11
C GLU A 14 -14.31 -7.86 12.49
N ILE A 15 -14.07 -7.48 13.75
CA ILE A 15 -12.74 -7.09 14.22
C ILE A 15 -11.90 -8.36 14.41
N ARG A 16 -10.71 -8.37 13.82
CA ARG A 16 -9.75 -9.48 13.90
C ARG A 16 -8.43 -9.03 14.53
N VAL A 17 -7.70 -10.01 15.06
CA VAL A 17 -6.32 -9.86 15.54
C VAL A 17 -5.38 -9.76 14.33
N ILE A 18 -4.61 -8.68 14.27
CA ILE A 18 -3.47 -8.53 13.35
C ILE A 18 -2.21 -8.87 14.15
N VAL A 19 -1.59 -10.02 13.85
CA VAL A 19 -0.32 -10.42 14.46
C VAL A 19 0.83 -9.76 13.70
N ARG A 20 1.42 -8.71 14.26
CA ARG A 20 2.70 -8.17 13.76
C ARG A 20 3.85 -8.95 14.37
N GLY A 21 4.67 -9.61 13.54
CA GLY A 21 5.83 -10.41 13.95
C GLY A 21 7.03 -9.61 14.46
N LYS A 22 6.81 -8.63 15.35
CA LYS A 22 7.89 -7.95 16.10
C LYS A 22 7.99 -8.53 17.51
N ALA A 23 9.21 -8.62 18.04
CA ALA A 23 9.49 -9.10 19.39
C ALA A 23 8.73 -8.24 20.41
N GLY A 24 7.75 -8.83 21.09
CA GLY A 24 6.72 -8.13 21.84
C GLY A 24 5.44 -8.02 21.01
N ALA A 25 4.68 -9.12 20.94
CA ALA A 25 3.46 -9.23 20.14
C ALA A 25 2.36 -8.31 20.68
N GLU A 26 2.38 -7.04 20.27
CA GLU A 26 1.21 -6.17 20.36
C GLU A 26 0.15 -6.71 19.39
N VAL A 27 -0.92 -7.28 19.97
CA VAL A 27 -2.12 -7.68 19.26
C VAL A 27 -2.85 -6.40 18.85
N GLU A 28 -2.68 -5.98 17.59
CA GLU A 28 -3.44 -4.86 17.03
C GLU A 28 -4.80 -5.38 16.54
N PHE A 29 -5.89 -4.67 16.87
CA PHE A 29 -7.23 -5.01 16.42
C PHE A 29 -7.63 -4.12 15.24
N GLY A 30 -8.05 -4.71 14.12
CA GLY A 30 -8.49 -3.93 12.95
C GLY A 30 -8.56 -4.74 11.65
N ASN A 31 -8.75 -4.03 10.54
CA ASN A 31 -8.70 -4.60 9.18
C ASN A 31 -7.40 -4.19 8.49
N THR A 32 -6.89 -5.08 7.63
CA THR A 32 -5.73 -4.77 6.80
C THR A 32 -6.16 -3.86 5.67
N LEU A 33 -5.44 -2.75 5.46
CA LEU A 33 -5.65 -1.84 4.36
C LEU A 33 -4.46 -1.93 3.40
N LEU A 34 -4.71 -2.38 2.17
CA LEU A 34 -3.78 -2.27 1.07
C LEU A 34 -3.97 -0.92 0.39
N LEU A 35 -2.88 -0.17 0.17
CA LEU A 35 -2.87 1.04 -0.66
C LEU A 35 -1.80 0.91 -1.75
N GLY A 36 -2.17 1.23 -2.98
CA GLY A 36 -1.27 1.39 -4.12
C GLY A 36 -1.24 2.83 -4.58
N GLU A 37 -0.06 3.44 -4.54
CA GLU A 37 0.15 4.83 -5.00
C GLU A 37 0.95 4.86 -6.30
N GLN A 38 0.66 5.85 -7.15
CA GLN A 38 1.50 6.22 -8.27
C GLN A 38 2.69 7.11 -7.81
N TYR A 39 3.64 7.33 -8.72
CA TYR A 39 4.87 8.10 -8.47
C TYR A 39 4.66 9.47 -7.78
N ASP A 40 3.72 10.31 -8.22
CA ASP A 40 3.43 11.62 -7.60
C ASP A 40 2.59 11.50 -6.32
N GLY A 41 2.11 10.30 -5.99
CA GLY A 41 1.44 10.01 -4.73
C GLY A 41 -0.08 10.03 -4.76
N VAL A 42 -0.68 10.04 -5.95
CA VAL A 42 -2.12 9.74 -6.09
C VAL A 42 -2.34 8.24 -5.81
N ILE A 43 -3.33 7.92 -4.98
CA ILE A 43 -3.73 6.53 -4.70
C ILE A 43 -4.51 6.01 -5.92
N VAL A 44 -4.02 4.94 -6.53
CA VAL A 44 -4.60 4.30 -7.72
C VAL A 44 -5.23 2.94 -7.44
N ASP A 45 -4.90 2.32 -6.31
CA ASP A 45 -5.54 1.10 -5.82
C ASP A 45 -5.70 1.18 -4.31
N TRP A 46 -6.77 0.59 -3.81
CA TRP A 46 -6.94 0.36 -2.39
C TRP A 46 -7.87 -0.83 -2.17
N LYS A 47 -7.66 -1.54 -1.05
CA LYS A 47 -8.55 -2.63 -0.63
C LYS A 47 -8.53 -2.72 0.89
N LEU A 48 -9.68 -2.55 1.51
CA LEU A 48 -9.88 -2.91 2.91
C LEU A 48 -10.24 -4.39 2.97
N ILE A 49 -9.51 -5.17 3.76
CA ILE A 49 -9.68 -6.62 3.83
C ILE A 49 -10.51 -6.95 5.08
N GLU A 50 -11.72 -7.48 4.86
CA GLU A 50 -12.66 -7.86 5.92
C GLU A 50 -12.15 -9.05 6.74
N GLU A 51 -11.71 -10.09 6.04
CA GLU A 51 -11.18 -11.32 6.63
C GLU A 51 -9.68 -11.20 6.95
N GLN A 52 -9.06 -12.32 7.37
CA GLN A 52 -7.63 -12.36 7.55
C GLN A 52 -6.93 -12.17 6.20
N ALA A 53 -6.08 -11.15 6.10
CA ALA A 53 -5.32 -10.91 4.89
C ALA A 53 -4.52 -12.16 4.51
N LEU A 54 -4.70 -12.62 3.27
CA LEU A 54 -3.77 -13.54 2.64
C LEU A 54 -2.36 -12.93 2.73
N SER A 55 -1.32 -13.76 2.67
CA SER A 55 0.07 -13.28 2.71
C SER A 55 0.24 -12.09 1.75
N ASP A 56 0.96 -11.04 2.16
CA ASP A 56 1.15 -9.81 1.37
C ASP A 56 1.51 -10.09 -0.10
N SER A 57 2.32 -11.11 -0.35
CA SER A 57 2.69 -11.55 -1.70
C SER A 57 1.50 -11.93 -2.60
N ALA A 58 0.40 -12.45 -2.06
CA ALA A 58 -0.80 -12.78 -2.84
C ALA A 58 -1.52 -11.54 -3.37
N LEU A 59 -1.36 -10.39 -2.69
CA LEU A 59 -2.09 -9.16 -3.00
C LEU A 59 -1.54 -8.43 -4.23
N VAL A 60 -0.28 -8.68 -4.62
CA VAL A 60 0.39 -7.96 -5.72
C VAL A 60 -0.34 -8.15 -7.06
N LYS A 61 -0.62 -9.41 -7.41
CA LYS A 61 -1.26 -9.74 -8.68
C LYS A 61 -2.66 -9.12 -8.78
N GLU A 62 -3.47 -9.28 -7.73
CA GLU A 62 -4.81 -8.71 -7.70
C GLU A 62 -4.80 -7.19 -7.79
N SER A 63 -3.87 -6.54 -7.08
CA SER A 63 -3.72 -5.07 -7.10
C SER A 63 -3.43 -4.55 -8.50
N ILE A 64 -2.45 -5.14 -9.18
CA ILE A 64 -2.10 -4.74 -10.55
C ILE A 64 -3.28 -4.95 -11.50
N GLN A 65 -3.96 -6.10 -11.41
CA GLN A 65 -5.11 -6.39 -12.25
C GLN A 65 -6.27 -5.40 -12.00
N ARG A 66 -6.53 -5.00 -10.75
CA ARG A 66 -7.53 -3.97 -10.45
C ARG A 66 -7.18 -2.63 -11.07
N VAL A 67 -5.92 -2.18 -10.96
CA VAL A 67 -5.49 -0.91 -11.56
C VAL A 67 -5.61 -0.93 -13.09
N GLU A 68 -5.13 -2.00 -13.73
CA GLU A 68 -5.18 -2.13 -15.19
C GLU A 68 -6.62 -2.26 -15.71
N ALA A 69 -7.54 -2.85 -14.91
CA ALA A 69 -8.96 -2.92 -15.25
C ALA A 69 -9.68 -1.58 -15.00
N ALA A 70 -9.33 -0.86 -13.93
CA ALA A 70 -9.96 0.41 -13.57
C ALA A 70 -9.56 1.53 -14.52
N VAL A 71 -8.35 1.51 -15.07
CA VAL A 71 -7.86 2.52 -16.00
C VAL A 71 -7.53 1.89 -17.35
N GLN A 72 -8.43 2.09 -18.31
CA GLN A 72 -8.30 1.54 -19.66
C GLN A 72 -6.95 1.91 -20.28
N ASN A 73 -6.31 0.92 -20.92
CA ASN A 73 -5.04 1.07 -21.66
C ASN A 73 -3.81 1.50 -20.85
N ILE A 74 -3.83 1.32 -19.52
CA ILE A 74 -2.64 1.51 -18.70
C ILE A 74 -1.93 0.18 -18.49
N LYS A 75 -0.60 0.22 -18.61
CA LYS A 75 0.29 -0.89 -18.26
C LYS A 75 1.30 -0.43 -17.22
N ILE A 76 1.38 -1.15 -16.11
CA ILE A 76 2.27 -0.79 -15.01
C ILE A 76 3.73 -1.05 -15.41
N ARG A 77 4.53 0.01 -15.46
CA ARG A 77 5.94 -0.04 -15.90
C ARG A 77 6.89 -0.52 -14.82
N ALA A 78 6.60 -0.24 -13.56
CA ALA A 78 7.41 -0.62 -12.41
C ALA A 78 6.53 -0.75 -11.16
N LEU A 79 6.89 -1.69 -10.27
CA LEU A 79 6.25 -1.86 -8.97
C LEU A 79 7.32 -1.82 -7.89
N ALA A 80 7.19 -0.90 -6.93
CA ALA A 80 7.98 -0.89 -5.71
C ALA A 80 7.10 -1.26 -4.52
N ALA A 81 7.55 -2.22 -3.70
CA ALA A 81 6.83 -2.69 -2.52
C ALA A 81 7.79 -3.18 -1.45
N ASP A 82 7.28 -3.36 -0.23
CA ASP A 82 8.05 -3.88 0.90
C ASP A 82 8.45 -5.35 0.72
N ARG A 83 9.37 -5.81 1.57
CA ARG A 83 9.94 -7.16 1.50
C ARG A 83 8.89 -8.28 1.65
N GLY A 84 7.76 -7.99 2.32
CA GLY A 84 6.65 -8.94 2.50
C GLY A 84 5.95 -9.30 1.18
N PHE A 85 5.96 -8.39 0.21
CA PHE A 85 5.34 -8.59 -1.12
C PHE A 85 6.23 -9.39 -2.08
N GLU A 86 7.51 -9.52 -1.77
CA GLU A 86 8.44 -10.28 -2.61
C GLU A 86 8.18 -11.79 -2.45
N SER A 87 7.98 -12.45 -3.60
CA SER A 87 7.93 -13.90 -3.73
C SER A 87 8.43 -14.33 -5.11
N PRO A 88 9.00 -15.55 -5.26
CA PRO A 88 9.43 -16.05 -6.56
C PRO A 88 8.32 -16.03 -7.61
N THR A 89 7.09 -16.36 -7.21
CA THR A 89 5.91 -16.32 -8.08
C THR A 89 5.63 -14.90 -8.58
N ASN A 90 5.71 -13.89 -7.71
CA ASN A 90 5.51 -12.49 -8.09
C ASN A 90 6.62 -11.99 -9.01
N VAL A 91 7.87 -12.35 -8.75
CA VAL A 91 9.01 -11.99 -9.59
C VAL A 91 8.83 -12.52 -11.01
N GLN A 92 8.47 -13.81 -11.15
CA GLN A 92 8.21 -14.44 -12.45
C GLN A 92 6.99 -13.80 -13.15
N TRP A 93 5.92 -13.53 -12.40
CA TRP A 93 4.71 -12.91 -12.92
C TRP A 93 5.00 -11.49 -13.46
N LEU A 94 5.70 -10.65 -12.70
CA LEU A 94 6.08 -9.30 -13.14
C LEU A 94 6.97 -9.33 -14.39
N LYS A 95 7.92 -10.29 -14.46
CA LYS A 95 8.76 -10.49 -15.64
C LYS A 95 7.93 -10.83 -16.88
N LYS A 96 6.94 -11.74 -16.76
CA LYS A 96 6.02 -12.09 -17.85
C LYS A 96 5.19 -10.89 -18.31
N HIS A 97 4.79 -10.01 -17.38
CA HIS A 97 4.00 -8.82 -17.68
C HIS A 97 4.86 -7.64 -18.15
N ARG A 98 6.19 -7.78 -18.23
CA ARG A 98 7.14 -6.70 -18.60
C ARG A 98 7.08 -5.50 -17.63
N THR A 99 6.74 -5.76 -16.37
CA THR A 99 6.76 -4.76 -15.30
C THR A 99 8.10 -4.85 -14.56
N PHE A 100 8.79 -3.72 -14.40
CA PHE A 100 10.05 -3.69 -13.66
C PHE A 100 9.79 -4.00 -12.18
N ASN A 101 10.38 -5.09 -11.70
CA ASN A 101 10.31 -5.44 -10.28
C ASN A 101 11.23 -4.52 -9.48
N ALA A 102 10.70 -3.64 -8.66
CA ALA A 102 11.44 -2.84 -7.68
C ALA A 102 11.02 -3.16 -6.23
N MET A 103 10.40 -4.33 -6.00
CA MET A 103 10.14 -4.82 -4.66
C MET A 103 11.47 -5.03 -3.92
N ALA A 104 11.48 -4.71 -2.63
CA ALA A 104 12.67 -4.88 -1.80
C ALA A 104 12.98 -6.39 -1.63
N PRO A 105 14.15 -6.89 -2.08
CA PRO A 105 14.52 -8.28 -1.89
C PRO A 105 14.59 -8.65 -0.41
N ARG A 106 14.31 -9.92 -0.10
CA ARG A 106 14.47 -10.47 1.27
C ARG A 106 15.95 -10.63 1.64
N LYS A 107 16.80 -10.97 0.68
CA LYS A 107 18.25 -11.15 0.86
C LYS A 107 18.98 -9.82 0.82
N ILE A 108 19.85 -9.59 1.80
CA ILE A 108 20.57 -8.32 1.96
C ILE A 108 21.62 -8.15 0.85
N GLU A 109 22.28 -9.23 0.46
CA GLU A 109 23.30 -9.27 -0.59
C GLU A 109 22.69 -8.86 -1.93
N GLU A 110 21.51 -9.40 -2.24
CA GLU A 110 20.76 -9.07 -3.44
C GLU A 110 20.31 -7.60 -3.43
N LEU A 111 19.81 -7.11 -2.29
CA LEU A 111 19.46 -5.70 -2.15
C LEU A 111 20.67 -4.78 -2.42
N LYS A 112 21.85 -5.10 -1.86
CA LYS A 112 23.08 -4.32 -2.08
C LYS A 112 23.49 -4.30 -3.55
N CYS A 113 23.44 -5.45 -4.22
CA CYS A 113 23.76 -5.55 -5.65
C CYS A 113 22.81 -4.68 -6.48
N ARG A 114 21.50 -4.80 -6.25
CA ARG A 114 20.47 -4.08 -7.00
C ARG A 114 20.45 -2.58 -6.75
N LEU A 115 20.92 -2.11 -5.59
CA LEU A 115 21.13 -0.68 -5.32
C LEU A 115 22.18 -0.03 -6.24
N GLY A 116 23.00 -0.82 -6.92
CA GLY A 116 23.86 -0.36 -8.02
C GLY A 116 23.06 0.16 -9.22
N GLU A 117 21.87 -0.38 -9.48
CA GLU A 117 21.00 0.05 -10.57
C GLU A 117 20.33 1.40 -10.22
N GLN A 118 20.53 2.41 -11.07
CA GLN A 118 19.97 3.75 -10.85
C GLN A 118 18.43 3.72 -10.72
N ARG A 119 17.75 3.04 -11.64
CA ARG A 119 16.29 2.93 -11.66
C ARG A 119 15.74 2.27 -10.39
N PHE A 120 16.40 1.23 -9.89
CA PHE A 120 16.01 0.57 -8.65
C PHE A 120 16.21 1.50 -7.45
N ARG A 121 17.33 2.22 -7.39
CA ARG A 121 17.62 3.19 -6.33
C ARG A 121 16.58 4.29 -6.24
N GLU A 122 16.16 4.85 -7.38
CA GLU A 122 15.11 5.88 -7.43
C GLU A 122 13.77 5.37 -6.92
N LEU A 123 13.36 4.18 -7.35
CA LEU A 123 12.12 3.55 -6.88
C LEU A 123 12.17 3.20 -5.39
N GLN A 124 13.34 2.80 -4.87
CA GLN A 124 13.51 2.56 -3.44
C GLN A 124 13.49 3.84 -2.61
N LYS A 125 14.04 4.96 -3.12
CA LYS A 125 13.90 6.28 -2.48
C LYS A 125 12.43 6.68 -2.38
N ARG A 126 11.63 6.42 -3.42
CA ARG A 126 10.18 6.69 -3.40
C ARG A 126 9.44 5.78 -2.42
N ARG A 127 9.76 4.48 -2.37
CA ARG A 127 9.21 3.52 -1.40
C ARG A 127 9.50 3.91 0.04
N ALA A 128 10.68 4.46 0.34
CA ALA A 128 11.04 4.89 1.69
C ALA A 128 10.09 5.96 2.27
N GLN A 129 9.31 6.66 1.43
CA GLN A 129 8.33 7.65 1.86
C GLN A 129 6.97 7.02 2.24
N THR A 130 6.74 5.74 1.94
CA THR A 130 5.42 5.09 2.11
C THR A 130 4.93 5.13 3.55
N GLU A 131 5.79 4.93 4.55
CA GLU A 131 5.37 4.99 5.97
C GLU A 131 4.82 6.36 6.36
N ALA A 132 5.49 7.43 5.93
CA ALA A 132 5.05 8.81 6.20
C ALA A 132 3.71 9.10 5.49
N ARG A 133 3.53 8.60 4.27
CA ARG A 133 2.29 8.77 3.51
C ARG A 133 1.13 7.97 4.12
N LEU A 134 1.36 6.73 4.53
CA LEU A 134 0.40 5.93 5.28
C LEU A 134 0.01 6.63 6.59
N ALA A 135 0.97 7.24 7.29
CA ALA A 135 0.68 8.00 8.50
C ALA A 135 -0.18 9.24 8.21
N ILE A 136 0.10 9.99 7.14
CA ILE A 136 -0.75 11.12 6.70
C ILE A 136 -2.16 10.62 6.39
N PHE A 137 -2.28 9.57 5.58
CA PHE A 137 -3.57 8.99 5.20
C PHE A 137 -4.39 8.57 6.43
N LYS A 138 -3.79 7.76 7.30
CA LYS A 138 -4.43 7.26 8.52
C LYS A 138 -4.86 8.38 9.46
N ASN A 139 -4.00 9.36 9.72
CA ASN A 139 -4.27 10.37 10.74
C ASN A 139 -5.15 11.52 10.23
N GLN A 140 -4.97 11.94 8.97
CA GLN A 140 -5.63 13.14 8.44
C GLN A 140 -6.88 12.85 7.62
N PHE A 141 -7.03 11.64 7.05
CA PHE A 141 -8.15 11.32 6.16
C PHE A 141 -9.09 10.25 6.72
N LEU A 142 -8.59 9.29 7.51
CA LEU A 142 -9.45 8.28 8.17
C LEU A 142 -9.89 8.67 9.59
N GLY A 143 -9.27 9.70 10.17
CA GLY A 143 -9.53 10.14 11.54
C GLY A 143 -8.82 9.29 12.60
N LYS A 144 -8.63 9.87 13.79
CA LYS A 144 -7.87 9.25 14.89
C LYS A 144 -8.67 9.24 16.20
N PRO A 145 -9.26 8.09 16.61
CA PRO A 145 -9.45 6.85 15.84
C PRO A 145 -10.59 6.97 14.83
N MET A 146 -10.60 6.07 13.84
CA MET A 146 -11.74 5.86 12.94
C MET A 146 -12.95 5.44 13.77
N ARG A 147 -14.07 6.18 13.67
CA ARG A 147 -15.28 5.98 14.50
C ARG A 147 -16.35 5.12 13.82
N SER A 148 -16.21 4.84 12.53
CA SER A 148 -17.15 4.00 11.79
C SER A 148 -17.14 2.57 12.31
N LYS A 149 -18.34 2.07 12.62
CA LYS A 149 -18.53 0.72 13.15
C LYS A 149 -18.98 -0.25 12.06
N GLY A 150 -18.49 -1.48 12.12
CA GLY A 150 -18.79 -2.51 11.12
C GLY A 150 -17.98 -2.33 9.82
N PHE A 151 -17.75 -3.43 9.09
CA PHE A 151 -16.86 -3.43 7.93
C PHE A 151 -17.31 -2.48 6.80
N GLY A 152 -18.57 -2.58 6.35
CA GLY A 152 -19.07 -1.77 5.23
C GLY A 152 -18.97 -0.25 5.46
N HIS A 153 -19.21 0.23 6.69
CA HIS A 153 -19.03 1.65 7.02
C HIS A 153 -17.55 2.05 7.01
N ARG A 154 -16.65 1.18 7.49
CA ARG A 154 -15.19 1.41 7.46
C ARG A 154 -14.65 1.41 6.04
N GLU A 155 -15.15 0.52 5.18
CA GLU A 155 -14.82 0.48 3.76
C GLU A 155 -15.30 1.76 3.06
N THR A 156 -16.55 2.18 3.30
CA THR A 156 -17.11 3.43 2.77
C THR A 156 -16.30 4.64 3.24
N GLN A 157 -15.97 4.73 4.53
CA GLN A 157 -15.14 5.81 5.04
C GLN A 157 -13.73 5.80 4.41
N THR A 158 -13.17 4.62 4.16
CA THR A 158 -11.88 4.48 3.48
C THR A 158 -11.97 5.01 2.05
N ALA A 159 -13.03 4.68 1.31
CA ALA A 159 -13.28 5.19 -0.04
C ALA A 159 -13.32 6.74 -0.07
N TRP A 160 -14.07 7.35 0.85
CA TRP A 160 -14.11 8.82 1.00
C TRP A 160 -12.75 9.42 1.39
N GLY A 161 -12.01 8.73 2.26
CA GLY A 161 -10.65 9.11 2.63
C GLY A 161 -9.71 9.12 1.43
N VAL A 162 -9.75 8.08 0.60
CA VAL A 162 -8.96 7.97 -0.65
C VAL A 162 -9.31 9.09 -1.62
N LEU A 163 -10.60 9.35 -1.85
CA LEU A 163 -11.04 10.43 -2.73
C LEU A 163 -10.53 11.79 -2.25
N THR A 164 -10.74 12.10 -0.97
CA THR A 164 -10.34 13.38 -0.37
C THR A 164 -8.83 13.56 -0.38
N HIS A 165 -8.08 12.48 -0.09
CA HIS A 165 -6.62 12.46 -0.21
C HIS A 165 -6.16 12.77 -1.64
N ASN A 166 -6.75 12.10 -2.64
CA ASN A 166 -6.37 12.29 -4.03
C ASN A 166 -6.66 13.72 -4.50
N LEU A 167 -7.80 14.29 -4.15
CA LEU A 167 -8.11 15.69 -4.46
C LEU A 167 -7.07 16.64 -3.84
N TRP A 168 -6.69 16.40 -2.59
CA TRP A 168 -5.66 17.19 -1.90
C TRP A 168 -4.27 17.06 -2.54
N VAL A 169 -3.88 15.85 -2.98
CA VAL A 169 -2.62 15.64 -3.71
C VAL A 169 -2.65 16.38 -5.05
N ILE A 170 -3.68 16.14 -5.86
CA ILE A 170 -3.80 16.69 -7.21
C ILE A 170 -3.80 18.23 -7.17
N ALA A 171 -4.53 18.84 -6.25
CA ALA A 171 -4.58 20.30 -6.10
C ALA A 171 -3.20 20.94 -5.81
N ARG A 172 -2.25 20.16 -5.31
CA ARG A 172 -0.90 20.65 -4.94
C ARG A 172 0.16 20.37 -6.01
N LEU A 173 -0.12 19.54 -7.01
CA LEU A 173 0.84 19.20 -8.06
C LEU A 173 1.30 20.44 -8.85
N PRO A 174 0.43 21.37 -9.31
CA PRO A 174 0.87 22.54 -10.06
C PRO A 174 1.81 23.45 -9.25
N ALA A 175 1.48 23.68 -7.97
CA ALA A 175 2.32 24.50 -7.09
C ALA A 175 3.68 23.84 -6.77
N ALA A 176 3.75 22.50 -6.81
CA ALA A 176 5.01 21.77 -6.67
C ALA A 176 5.86 21.90 -7.93
N GLU A 177 5.24 21.79 -9.11
CA GLU A 177 5.88 21.97 -10.41
C GLU A 177 6.46 23.38 -10.58
N GLU A 178 5.69 24.42 -10.26
CA GLU A 178 6.18 25.81 -10.28
C GLU A 178 7.40 26.02 -9.38
N LYS A 179 7.43 25.40 -8.19
CA LYS A 179 8.57 25.50 -7.27
C LYS A 179 9.81 24.79 -7.80
N ILE A 180 9.63 23.70 -8.54
CA ILE A 180 10.74 22.98 -9.19
C ILE A 180 11.31 23.86 -10.31
N LEU A 181 10.44 24.42 -11.16
CA LEU A 181 10.84 25.33 -12.24
C LEU A 181 11.59 26.56 -11.72
N LYS A 182 11.09 27.21 -10.66
CA LYS A 182 11.76 28.35 -10.02
C LYS A 182 13.11 28.05 -9.37
N LYS A 183 13.39 26.78 -9.04
CA LYS A 183 14.70 26.36 -8.51
C LYS A 183 15.68 25.96 -9.60
N ALA A 184 15.19 25.67 -10.80
CA ALA A 184 16.00 25.28 -11.95
C ALA A 184 16.40 26.47 -12.83
N ALA A 185 15.66 27.58 -12.75
CA ALA A 185 16.01 28.88 -13.29
C ALA A 185 16.97 29.63 -12.35
#